data_AF-A0A814HDU5-F1
#
_entry.id   AF-A0A814HDU5-F1
#
_cell.length_a   1.000
_cell.length_b   1.000
_cell.length_c   1.000
_cell.angle_alpha   90.00
_cell.angle_beta   90.00
_cell.angle_gamma   90.00
#
_symmetry.space_group_name_H-M   'P 1'
#
loop_
_entity.id
_entity.type
_entity.pdbx_description
1 polymer ?
#
loop_
_entity_poly.entity_id
_entity_poly.type
_entity_poly.pdbx_seq_one_letter_code
_entity_poly.pdbx_strand_id
1 'polypeptide(L)'
;MSFLNDSHFERNATIQNIVHELFVEEWNISTSYSSFYNECNPQECSYNIKKDDHFTSISSRILGLYGELTVVLRLIIPFLIESILKIRNRCRRSTVIPAE
;
A
#
# COMPACT_ATOMS: atom_id res chain seq x y z
N MET A 1 0.53 13.11 51.65
CA MET A 1 -0.12 13.19 50.33
C MET A 1 0.55 14.30 49.55
N SER A 2 1.48 13.96 48.64
CA SER A 2 2.04 14.87 47.65
C SER A 2 2.72 14.01 46.56
N PHE A 3 1.98 13.72 45.50
CA PHE A 3 2.44 13.00 44.30
C PHE A 3 2.58 13.97 43.12
N LEU A 4 3.30 15.09 43.28
CA LEU A 4 3.46 16.06 42.20
C LEU A 4 4.86 16.65 42.20
N ASN A 5 5.80 15.91 41.60
CA ASN A 5 6.88 16.41 40.73
C ASN A 5 8.01 15.38 40.69
N ASP A 6 7.91 14.39 39.81
CA ASP A 6 9.09 13.80 39.18
C ASP A 6 8.63 13.15 37.87
N SER A 7 8.34 13.98 36.87
CA SER A 7 8.21 13.50 35.48
C SER A 7 9.47 13.92 34.74
N HIS A 8 10.08 12.98 34.03
CA HIS A 8 11.32 13.24 33.30
C HIS A 8 11.10 14.27 32.18
N PHE A 9 9.92 14.24 31.57
CA PHE A 9 9.50 15.28 30.63
C PHE A 9 8.82 16.45 31.35
N GLU A 10 9.29 17.65 31.04
CA GLU A 10 8.57 18.88 31.40
C GLU A 10 7.27 18.98 30.59
N ARG A 11 6.24 19.60 31.18
CA ARG A 11 4.93 19.82 30.50
C ARG A 11 5.01 20.63 29.21
N ASN A 12 6.11 21.34 28.99
CA ASN A 12 6.36 22.14 27.80
C ASN A 12 7.29 21.44 26.78
N ALA A 13 7.66 20.17 27.02
CA ALA A 13 8.48 19.39 26.11
C ALA A 13 7.76 19.22 24.76
N THR A 14 8.51 19.35 23.67
CA THR A 14 7.98 19.10 22.33
C THR A 14 7.89 17.61 22.07
N ILE A 15 6.92 17.22 21.23
CA ILE A 15 6.75 15.82 20.79
C ILE A 15 8.06 15.26 20.20
N GLN A 16 8.82 16.10 19.49
CA GLN A 16 10.08 15.71 18.88
C GLN A 16 11.14 15.32 19.91
N ASN A 17 11.19 16.00 21.06
CA ASN A 17 12.07 15.67 22.17
C ASN A 17 11.67 14.34 22.82
N ILE A 18 10.38 14.13 23.04
CA ILE A 18 9.85 12.91 23.67
C ILE A 18 10.13 11.69 22.79
N VAL A 19 9.96 11.82 21.47
CA VAL A 19 10.26 10.76 20.49
C VAL A 19 11.75 10.45 20.43
N HIS A 20 12.61 11.47 20.52
CA HIS A 20 14.06 11.28 20.55
C HIS A 20 14.52 10.44 21.75
N GLU A 21 13.81 10.57 22.88
CA GLU A 21 14.05 9.79 24.10
C GLU A 21 13.19 8.52 24.19
N LEU A 22 12.57 8.10 23.08
CA LEU A 22 11.74 6.90 22.97
C LEU A 22 10.62 6.83 24.01
N PHE A 23 10.13 7.98 24.49
CA PHE A 23 9.11 8.05 25.55
C PHE A 23 9.56 7.39 26.87
N VAL A 24 10.86 7.28 27.11
CA VAL A 24 11.38 6.70 28.37
C VAL A 24 11.30 7.75 29.48
N GLU A 25 10.43 7.50 30.45
CA GLU A 25 10.27 8.37 31.63
C GLU A 25 11.29 8.05 32.73
N GLU A 26 11.53 6.77 33.05
CA GLU A 26 12.47 6.39 34.11
C GLU A 26 13.26 5.14 33.73
N TRP A 27 14.58 5.17 33.99
CA TRP A 27 15.45 4.01 33.89
C TRP A 27 15.52 3.28 35.23
N ASN A 28 14.58 2.36 35.49
CA ASN A 28 14.63 1.54 36.71
C ASN A 28 15.52 0.30 36.51
N ILE A 29 16.78 0.42 36.93
CA ILE A 29 17.81 -0.64 36.83
C ILE A 29 17.61 -1.74 37.90
N SER A 30 16.75 -1.50 38.91
CA SER A 30 16.47 -2.46 39.99
C SER A 30 15.38 -3.48 39.65
N THR A 31 14.70 -3.32 38.49
CA THR A 31 13.70 -4.27 38.02
C THR A 31 14.35 -5.54 37.52
N SER A 32 14.00 -6.66 38.17
CA SER A 32 14.37 -8.01 37.73
C SER A 32 13.60 -8.37 36.45
N TYR A 33 14.27 -8.29 35.30
CA TYR A 33 13.72 -8.70 34.01
C TYR A 33 13.26 -10.17 34.00
N SER A 34 13.91 -11.05 34.78
CA SER A 34 13.53 -12.45 34.88
C SER A 34 12.20 -12.64 35.61
N SER A 35 11.92 -11.84 36.65
CA SER A 35 10.65 -11.87 37.36
C SER A 35 9.51 -11.39 36.48
N PHE A 36 9.71 -10.29 35.75
CA PHE A 36 8.73 -9.76 34.80
C PHE A 36 8.44 -10.76 33.67
N TYR A 37 9.48 -11.37 33.11
CA TYR A 37 9.32 -12.36 32.06
C TYR A 37 8.56 -13.60 32.56
N ASN A 38 8.86 -14.08 33.77
CA ASN A 38 8.15 -15.22 34.35
C ASN A 38 6.65 -14.94 34.60
N GLU A 39 6.30 -13.70 34.93
CA GLU A 39 4.90 -13.31 35.17
C GLU A 39 4.11 -13.10 33.86
N CYS A 40 4.76 -12.57 32.82
CA CYS A 40 4.12 -12.28 31.54
C CYS A 40 4.37 -13.33 30.44
N ASN A 41 5.01 -14.45 30.74
CA ASN A 41 5.27 -15.47 29.72
C ASN A 41 3.95 -16.13 29.28
N PRO A 42 3.58 -16.06 27.99
CA PRO A 42 2.39 -16.75 27.50
C PRO A 42 2.54 -18.26 27.72
N GLN A 43 1.48 -18.88 28.24
CA GLN A 43 1.46 -20.34 28.46
C GLN A 43 1.51 -21.11 27.14
N GLU A 44 0.93 -20.55 26.08
CA GLU A 44 0.97 -21.11 24.74
C GLU A 44 1.22 -20.03 23.68
N CYS A 45 2.11 -20.33 22.74
CA CYS A 45 2.37 -19.47 21.60
C CYS A 45 1.38 -19.77 20.47
N SER A 46 0.45 -18.86 20.24
CA SER A 46 -0.41 -18.88 19.05
C SER A 46 0.29 -18.16 17.90
N TYR A 47 0.63 -18.90 16.84
CA TYR A 47 1.08 -18.30 15.58
C TYR A 47 -0.07 -18.33 14.59
N ASN A 48 -0.47 -17.14 14.12
CA ASN A 48 -1.56 -17.01 13.18
C ASN A 48 -1.01 -17.30 11.77
N ILE A 49 -1.22 -18.52 11.27
CA ILE A 49 -0.89 -18.86 9.89
C ILE A 49 -1.88 -18.09 9.01
N LYS A 50 -1.43 -16.96 8.46
CA LYS A 50 -2.16 -16.28 7.39
C LYS A 50 -2.23 -17.24 6.21
N LYS A 51 -3.35 -17.95 6.09
CA LYS A 51 -3.69 -18.66 4.85
C LYS A 51 -4.01 -17.58 3.85
N ASP A 52 -3.05 -17.29 2.98
CA ASP A 52 -3.32 -16.48 1.80
C ASP A 52 -4.50 -17.14 1.07
N ASP A 53 -5.55 -16.36 0.86
CA ASP A 53 -6.79 -16.81 0.23
C ASP A 53 -6.55 -16.97 -1.27
N HIS A 54 -5.78 -18.00 -1.63
CA HIS A 54 -5.35 -18.28 -3.00
C HIS A 54 -6.55 -18.39 -3.95
N PHE A 55 -7.70 -18.84 -3.46
CA PHE A 55 -8.90 -19.02 -4.26
C PHE A 55 -9.47 -17.69 -4.76
N THR A 56 -9.60 -16.69 -3.89
CA THR A 56 -10.11 -15.35 -4.27
C THR A 56 -9.12 -14.59 -5.16
N SER A 57 -7.82 -14.78 -4.93
CA SER A 57 -6.77 -14.22 -5.78
C SER A 57 -6.80 -14.77 -7.21
N ILE A 58 -6.98 -16.08 -7.38
CA ILE A 58 -7.02 -16.73 -8.70
C ILE A 58 -8.29 -16.33 -9.46
N SER A 59 -9.45 -16.32 -8.81
CA SER A 59 -10.73 -15.98 -9.46
C SER A 59 -10.76 -14.51 -9.90
N SER A 60 -10.25 -13.58 -9.07
CA SER A 60 -10.13 -12.16 -9.42
C SER A 60 -9.23 -11.94 -10.65
N ARG A 61 -8.12 -12.68 -10.76
CA ARG A 61 -7.24 -12.60 -11.94
C ARG A 61 -7.92 -13.08 -13.21
N ILE A 62 -8.69 -14.17 -13.13
CA ILE A 62 -9.46 -14.69 -14.26
C ILE A 62 -10.51 -13.66 -14.67
N LEU A 63 -11.34 -13.20 -13.72
CA LEU A 63 -12.38 -12.20 -13.99
C LEU A 63 -11.81 -10.89 -14.54
N GLY A 64 -10.67 -10.43 -14.02
CA GLY A 64 -9.94 -9.27 -14.53
C GLY A 64 -9.45 -9.49 -15.96
N LEU A 65 -8.83 -10.63 -16.27
CA LEU A 65 -8.34 -10.94 -17.61
C LEU A 65 -9.47 -11.01 -18.65
N TYR A 66 -10.57 -11.68 -18.30
CA TYR A 66 -11.73 -11.82 -19.20
C TYR A 66 -12.50 -10.51 -19.37
N GLY A 67 -12.67 -9.75 -18.29
CA GLY A 67 -13.38 -8.47 -18.31
C GLY A 67 -12.59 -7.39 -19.03
N GLU A 68 -11.31 -7.25 -18.73
CA GLU A 68 -10.48 -6.15 -19.25
C GLU A 68 -10.13 -6.36 -20.72
N LEU A 69 -9.67 -7.55 -21.12
CA LEU A 69 -9.24 -7.78 -22.50
C LEU A 69 -10.39 -7.61 -23.49
N THR A 70 -11.59 -8.08 -23.14
CA THR A 70 -12.76 -7.98 -24.00
C THR A 70 -13.26 -6.54 -24.15
N VAL A 71 -13.26 -5.77 -23.06
CA VAL A 71 -13.69 -4.37 -23.07
C VAL A 71 -12.68 -3.49 -23.80
N VAL A 72 -11.39 -3.67 -23.52
CA VAL A 72 -10.30 -2.94 -24.18
C VAL A 72 -10.28 -3.23 -25.68
N LEU A 73 -10.42 -4.49 -26.09
CA LEU A 73 -10.47 -4.85 -27.50
C LEU A 73 -11.67 -4.22 -28.22
N ARG A 74 -12.86 -4.22 -27.59
CA ARG A 74 -14.05 -3.55 -28.15
C ARG A 74 -13.89 -2.04 -28.30
N LEU A 75 -13.12 -1.39 -27.43
CA LEU A 75 -12.80 0.04 -27.55
C LEU A 75 -11.73 0.33 -28.60
N ILE A 76 -10.72 -0.54 -28.72
CA ILE A 76 -9.61 -0.37 -29.67
C ILE A 76 -10.07 -0.57 -31.13
N ILE A 77 -10.97 -1.54 -31.40
CA ILE A 77 -11.44 -1.84 -32.76
C ILE A 77 -12.01 -0.62 -33.51
N PRO A 78 -13.01 0.14 -33.00
CA PRO A 78 -13.55 1.28 -33.73
C PRO A 78 -12.51 2.38 -33.94
N PHE A 79 -11.63 2.61 -32.96
CA PHE A 79 -10.55 3.59 -33.05
C PHE A 79 -9.53 3.22 -34.15
N LEU A 80 -9.17 1.94 -34.25
CA LEU A 80 -8.30 1.43 -35.32
C LEU A 80 -8.95 1.59 -36.69
N ILE A 81 -10.23 1.21 -36.84
CA ILE A 81 -10.95 1.31 -38.11
C ILE A 81 -11.02 2.78 -38.56
N GLU A 82 -11.40 3.69 -37.67
CA GLU A 82 -11.51 5.12 -38.01
C GLU A 82 -10.14 5.71 -38.37
N SER A 83 -9.08 5.33 -37.65
CA SER A 83 -7.71 5.75 -37.93
C SER A 83 -7.24 5.27 -39.31
N ILE A 84 -7.46 4.00 -39.65
CA ILE A 84 -7.11 3.41 -40.95
C ILE A 84 -7.88 4.13 -42.07
N LEU A 85 -9.19 4.36 -41.91
CA LEU A 85 -10.00 5.07 -42.89
C LEU A 85 -9.53 6.51 -43.09
N LYS A 86 -9.18 7.21 -42.01
CA LYS A 86 -8.68 8.60 -42.05
C LYS A 86 -7.31 8.68 -42.73
N ILE A 87 -6.41 7.73 -42.49
CA ILE A 87 -5.11 7.63 -43.15
C ILE A 87 -5.28 7.36 -44.65
N ARG A 88 -6.12 6.38 -45.01
CA ARG A 88 -6.40 6.05 -46.42
C ARG A 88 -6.95 7.25 -47.19
N ASN A 89 -7.87 8.00 -46.59
CA ASN A 89 -8.45 9.20 -47.20
C ASN A 89 -7.45 10.35 -47.34
N ARG A 90 -6.47 10.48 -46.42
CA ARG A 90 -5.39 11.46 -46.53
C ARG A 90 -4.38 11.09 -47.61
N CYS A 91 -3.97 9.82 -47.70
CA CYS A 91 -3.06 9.36 -48.76
C CYS A 91 -3.68 9.51 -50.16
N ARG A 92 -4.97 9.18 -50.31
CA ARG A 92 -5.69 9.32 -51.59
C ARG A 92 -5.85 10.78 -52.05
N ARG A 93 -5.86 11.74 -51.12
CA ARG A 93 -5.89 13.18 -51.44
C ARG A 93 -4.54 13.70 -51.90
N SER A 94 -3.43 13.12 -51.42
CA SER A 94 -2.08 13.55 -51.76
C SER A 94 -1.62 13.09 -53.15
N THR A 95 -2.27 12.09 -53.76
CA THR A 95 -1.97 11.58 -55.11
C THR A 95 -2.75 12.28 -56.23
N VAL A 96 -3.60 13.27 -55.90
CA VAL A 96 -4.44 14.03 -56.87
C VAL A 96 -3.95 15.49 -56.99
N ILE A 97 -2.69 15.76 -56.64
CA ILE A 97 -2.03 17.01 -57.02
C ILE A 97 -1.42 16.76 -58.40
N PRO A 98 -1.95 17.31 -59.50
CA PRO A 98 -1.24 17.30 -60.77
C PRO A 98 0.00 18.18 -60.59
N ALA A 99 1.18 17.57 -60.69
CA ALA A 99 2.37 18.33 -60.96
C ALA A 99 2.22 18.92 -62.37
N GLU A 100 2.50 20.23 -62.42
CA GLU A 100 2.56 21.16 -63.54
C GLU A 100 2.90 20.56 -64.92
#